data_AF-A0A379XN68-F1
#
_entry.id   AF-A0A379XN68-F1
#
_cell.length_a   1.000
_cell.length_b   1.000
_cell.length_c   1.000
_cell.angle_alpha   90.00
_cell.angle_beta   90.00
_cell.angle_gamma   90.00
#
_symmetry.space_group_name_H-M   'P 1'
#
loop_
_entity.id
_entity.type
_entity.pdbx_description
1 polymer ?
#
loop_
_entity_poly.entity_id
_entity_poly.type
_entity_poly.pdbx_seq_one_letter_code
_entity_poly.pdbx_strand_id
1 'polypeptide(L)'
;MSPPWNWGAEKYDYLSRFNGNPASGLGVKLASGANEMATAKLVLDRLNELAQYFPHGLEYKIAYETTSFVKASIIDVVKTLLEAIALVFLVMYLFLQNFRATLIPTIAVPVVLMGTFSVLYAFGYSINTLTMFAMVLAIGLLVDDAIVVVENVERIMSEEGLTPREATRKSMGQIQGALVGIAMVLSAVFVPMAFFGGTTGAIYRQFSITIVSAMVLSVLVAMILTPALCATLLKPLHKGEQHGQSGFFGWFNRTFNRNAERYEKGVAKILHRSLRWILIYVLLLGGMVFLFLRLPTSFLPQEDRGMFTTSIQLPSGSTQQQTLKVVEKVENYYFTHEKDNIMSVFSTVGSGPGGNGQNVARMFVRLKDWDARDPTTGTSFAIIERATKAFNQIKEARVFASSPPAISGLGSSAGFDMELQDHAGAGHDALMAARDQLIELAGKNSSLTRVRHNGLDDSPQLQIDIDQRKAQALGVSINDINDTLQTAWGSSYVNDFMDRGRVKKVYVQAAAKYRMLPDDINLWYVRNKDGGMVPFSAFATSRWETGSPRLERYNGYSAVEIVGEAARASVPGRRWMSWSRWCINYRAVLAWNGQPCLTRNGSPGRRRPRCTPFRY
;
A
#
# COMPACT_ATOMS: atom_id res chain seq x y z
N MET A 1 -32.29 -25.30 38.11
CA MET A 1 -31.95 -23.86 38.18
C MET A 1 -30.67 -23.65 37.39
N SER A 2 -30.77 -23.17 36.16
CA SER A 2 -29.61 -22.73 35.38
C SER A 2 -28.96 -21.55 36.12
N PRO A 3 -27.62 -21.46 36.20
CA PRO A 3 -26.98 -20.31 36.83
C PRO A 3 -27.43 -19.02 36.12
N PRO A 4 -27.64 -17.89 36.85
CA PRO A 4 -28.00 -16.61 36.25
C PRO A 4 -26.86 -15.97 35.43
N TRP A 5 -25.69 -16.61 35.38
CA TRP A 5 -24.50 -16.13 34.70
C TRP A 5 -24.54 -16.50 33.22
N ASN A 6 -24.85 -15.52 32.38
CA ASN A 6 -24.75 -15.67 30.94
C ASN A 6 -23.30 -15.45 30.51
N TRP A 7 -22.66 -16.46 29.91
CA TRP A 7 -21.29 -16.35 29.43
C TRP A 7 -21.26 -15.47 28.18
N GLY A 8 -20.68 -14.28 28.32
CA GLY A 8 -20.71 -13.24 27.30
C GLY A 8 -19.37 -12.91 26.67
N ALA A 9 -19.41 -12.21 25.53
CA ALA A 9 -18.24 -11.55 24.97
C ALA A 9 -17.85 -10.36 25.88
N GLU A 10 -16.55 -10.01 25.92
CA GLU A 10 -16.10 -8.81 26.68
C GLU A 10 -16.72 -7.53 26.11
N LYS A 11 -16.95 -7.49 24.78
CA LYS A 11 -17.64 -6.40 24.10
C LYS A 11 -18.61 -6.97 23.07
N TYR A 12 -19.78 -6.34 22.96
CA TYR A 12 -20.83 -6.70 22.00
C TYR A 12 -20.92 -5.70 20.83
N ASP A 13 -20.00 -4.74 20.79
CA ASP A 13 -19.97 -3.67 19.79
C ASP A 13 -19.71 -4.21 18.37
N TYR A 14 -19.05 -5.36 18.28
CA TYR A 14 -18.69 -6.00 17.01
C TYR A 14 -19.33 -7.37 16.86
N LEU A 15 -19.75 -7.66 15.64
CA LEU A 15 -20.16 -8.98 15.23
C LEU A 15 -19.30 -9.39 14.03
N SER A 16 -18.62 -10.53 14.14
CA SER A 16 -17.74 -11.03 13.09
C SER A 16 -18.29 -12.31 12.46
N ARG A 17 -18.16 -12.43 11.14
CA ARG A 17 -18.63 -13.56 10.35
C ARG A 17 -17.58 -13.99 9.35
N PHE A 18 -17.49 -15.28 9.09
CA PHE A 18 -16.64 -15.86 8.05
C PHE A 18 -17.50 -16.73 7.15
N ASN A 19 -17.60 -16.36 5.87
CA ASN A 19 -18.45 -17.04 4.89
C ASN A 19 -19.89 -17.29 5.38
N GLY A 20 -20.50 -16.29 6.05
CA GLY A 20 -21.85 -16.39 6.59
C GLY A 20 -21.99 -17.17 7.91
N ASN A 21 -20.91 -17.70 8.47
CA ASN A 21 -20.94 -18.37 9.78
C ASN A 21 -20.41 -17.43 10.88
N PRO A 22 -20.89 -17.54 12.13
CA PRO A 22 -20.32 -16.82 13.27
C PRO A 22 -18.83 -17.09 13.38
N ALA A 23 -18.01 -16.04 13.47
CA ALA A 23 -16.57 -16.16 13.51
C ALA A 23 -15.96 -15.22 14.55
N SER A 24 -14.76 -15.58 15.01
CA SER A 24 -13.86 -14.69 15.72
C SER A 24 -12.57 -14.55 14.91
N GLY A 25 -11.78 -13.52 15.19
CA GLY A 25 -10.57 -13.23 14.43
C GLY A 25 -9.43 -12.77 15.32
N LEU A 26 -8.21 -13.11 14.90
CA LEU A 26 -6.97 -12.58 15.47
C LEU A 26 -6.18 -11.92 14.34
N GLY A 27 -5.97 -10.61 14.44
CA GLY A 27 -5.07 -9.89 13.54
C GLY A 27 -3.64 -9.94 14.05
N VAL A 28 -2.74 -10.62 13.33
CA VAL A 28 -1.31 -10.65 13.65
C VAL A 28 -0.59 -9.61 12.82
N LYS A 29 0.17 -8.72 13.47
CA LYS A 29 1.04 -7.74 12.80
C LYS A 29 2.48 -8.19 12.92
N LEU A 30 3.24 -8.00 11.85
CA LEU A 30 4.66 -8.29 11.82
C LEU A 30 5.41 -7.37 12.79
N ALA A 31 6.29 -7.94 13.62
CA ALA A 31 7.19 -7.16 14.44
C ALA A 31 8.24 -6.43 13.57
N SER A 32 8.76 -5.31 14.06
CA SER A 32 9.79 -4.55 13.32
C SER A 32 11.02 -5.43 13.03
N GLY A 33 11.44 -5.48 11.77
CA GLY A 33 12.58 -6.28 11.31
C GLY A 33 12.34 -7.80 11.24
N ALA A 34 11.16 -8.30 11.59
CA ALA A 34 10.85 -9.73 11.45
C ALA A 34 10.62 -10.12 9.98
N ASN A 35 10.80 -11.41 9.68
CA ASN A 35 10.55 -11.97 8.36
C ASN A 35 9.10 -12.44 8.25
N GLU A 36 8.34 -11.88 7.30
CA GLU A 36 6.92 -12.16 7.11
C GLU A 36 6.62 -13.64 6.86
N MET A 37 7.39 -14.31 6.00
CA MET A 37 7.21 -15.71 5.66
C MET A 37 7.53 -16.64 6.83
N ALA A 38 8.60 -16.34 7.57
CA ALA A 38 8.98 -17.10 8.75
C ALA A 38 7.96 -16.94 9.87
N THR A 39 7.50 -15.71 10.13
CA THR A 39 6.46 -15.45 11.13
C THR A 39 5.14 -16.14 10.77
N ALA A 40 4.72 -16.07 9.51
CA ALA A 40 3.51 -16.75 9.06
C ALA A 40 3.59 -18.27 9.25
N LYS A 41 4.73 -18.88 8.91
CA LYS A 41 4.97 -20.31 9.16
C LYS A 41 4.85 -20.64 10.65
N LEU A 42 5.53 -19.90 11.53
CA LEU A 42 5.48 -20.11 12.97
C LEU A 42 4.06 -19.98 13.55
N VAL A 43 3.30 -19.00 13.06
CA VAL A 43 1.89 -18.80 13.47
C VAL A 43 1.04 -19.99 13.03
N LEU A 44 1.17 -20.45 11.78
CA LEU A 44 0.43 -21.60 11.27
C LEU A 44 0.82 -22.90 11.97
N ASP A 45 2.10 -23.13 12.21
CA ASP A 45 2.60 -24.29 12.96
C ASP A 45 2.01 -24.31 14.38
N ARG A 46 1.98 -23.16 15.06
CA ARG A 46 1.37 -23.05 16.38
C ARG A 46 -0.15 -23.25 16.36
N LEU A 47 -0.84 -22.75 15.34
CA LEU A 47 -2.28 -22.98 15.18
C LEU A 47 -2.59 -24.45 14.90
N ASN A 48 -1.75 -25.15 14.12
CA ASN A 48 -1.89 -26.58 13.86
C ASN A 48 -1.72 -27.42 15.12
N GLU A 49 -0.74 -27.07 15.97
CA GLU A 49 -0.56 -27.72 17.27
C GLU A 49 -1.79 -27.49 18.18
N LEU A 50 -2.29 -26.26 18.24
CA LEU A 50 -3.44 -25.90 19.07
C LEU A 50 -4.77 -26.47 18.55
N ALA A 51 -4.89 -26.68 17.22
CA ALA A 51 -6.11 -27.17 16.59
C ALA A 51 -6.53 -28.55 17.11
N GLN A 52 -5.59 -29.37 17.58
CA GLN A 52 -5.86 -30.68 18.19
C GLN A 52 -6.66 -30.57 19.50
N TYR A 53 -6.58 -29.42 20.18
CA TYR A 53 -7.27 -29.16 21.45
C TYR A 53 -8.54 -28.33 21.27
N PHE A 54 -8.95 -28.05 20.03
CA PHE A 54 -10.15 -27.27 19.78
C PHE A 54 -11.42 -28.04 20.16
N PRO A 55 -12.43 -27.35 20.72
CA PRO A 55 -13.73 -27.96 20.95
C PRO A 55 -14.38 -28.38 19.62
N HIS A 56 -15.29 -29.33 19.69
CA HIS A 56 -15.96 -29.87 18.52
C HIS A 56 -16.63 -28.76 17.68
N GLY A 57 -16.37 -28.75 16.38
CA GLY A 57 -16.92 -27.77 15.43
C GLY A 57 -16.15 -26.45 15.31
N LEU A 58 -15.09 -26.24 16.09
CA LEU A 58 -14.21 -25.09 15.91
C LEU A 58 -13.09 -25.41 14.90
N GLU A 59 -13.03 -24.65 13.82
CA GLU A 59 -11.96 -24.72 12.82
C GLU A 59 -11.32 -23.33 12.68
N TYR A 60 -10.00 -23.27 12.49
CA TYR A 60 -9.34 -22.03 12.11
C TYR A 60 -9.30 -21.90 10.58
N LYS A 61 -9.52 -20.67 10.09
CA LYS A 61 -9.40 -20.33 8.66
C LYS A 61 -8.64 -19.03 8.51
N ILE A 62 -7.96 -18.87 7.37
CA ILE A 62 -7.18 -17.67 7.05
C ILE A 62 -8.07 -16.69 6.29
N ALA A 63 -8.53 -15.64 6.98
CA ALA A 63 -9.34 -14.58 6.40
C ALA A 63 -8.53 -13.56 5.59
N TYR A 64 -7.33 -13.23 6.05
CA TYR A 64 -6.48 -12.19 5.49
C TYR A 64 -5.01 -12.57 5.68
N GLU A 65 -4.24 -12.55 4.61
CA GLU A 65 -2.78 -12.69 4.66
C GLU A 65 -2.11 -11.98 3.49
N THR A 66 -0.87 -11.54 3.69
CA THR A 66 -0.05 -10.87 2.66
C THR A 66 1.07 -11.75 2.12
N THR A 67 1.32 -12.88 2.79
CA THR A 67 2.40 -13.86 2.53
C THR A 67 2.33 -14.48 1.13
N SER A 68 1.14 -14.87 0.67
CA SER A 68 0.95 -15.46 -0.66
C SER A 68 1.36 -14.51 -1.78
N PHE A 69 1.05 -13.22 -1.63
CA PHE A 69 1.46 -12.19 -2.58
C PHE A 69 2.98 -11.98 -2.58
N VAL A 70 3.61 -11.91 -1.40
CA VAL A 70 5.06 -11.78 -1.29
C VAL A 70 5.77 -12.99 -1.90
N LYS A 71 5.26 -14.21 -1.62
CA LYS A 71 5.80 -15.45 -2.19
C LYS A 71 5.69 -15.46 -3.72
N ALA A 72 4.51 -15.14 -4.26
CA ALA A 72 4.29 -15.06 -5.71
C ALA A 72 5.22 -14.02 -6.35
N SER A 73 5.32 -12.82 -5.75
CA SER A 73 6.22 -11.76 -6.22
C SER A 73 7.69 -12.20 -6.26
N ILE A 74 8.17 -12.93 -5.25
CA ILE A 74 9.55 -13.44 -5.22
C ILE A 74 9.75 -14.49 -6.32
N ILE A 75 8.81 -15.42 -6.48
CA ILE A 75 8.88 -16.46 -7.52
C ILE A 75 8.93 -15.82 -8.91
N ASP A 76 8.06 -14.86 -9.17
CA ASP A 76 8.02 -14.15 -10.45
C ASP A 76 9.31 -13.38 -10.71
N VAL A 77 9.86 -12.68 -9.71
CA VAL A 77 11.14 -12.00 -9.90
C VAL A 77 12.28 -12.99 -10.16
N VAL A 78 12.34 -14.11 -9.45
CA VAL A 78 13.36 -15.14 -9.69
C VAL A 78 13.21 -15.71 -11.10
N LYS A 79 11.98 -15.95 -11.56
CA LYS A 79 11.69 -16.38 -12.93
C LYS A 79 12.17 -15.34 -13.95
N THR A 80 11.82 -14.06 -13.77
CA THR A 80 12.27 -12.96 -14.63
C THR A 80 13.79 -12.82 -14.61
N LEU A 81 14.46 -13.06 -13.48
CA LEU A 81 15.92 -13.05 -13.37
C LEU A 81 16.56 -14.18 -14.20
N LEU A 82 16.00 -15.39 -14.14
CA LEU A 82 16.45 -16.51 -14.98
C LEU A 82 16.18 -16.26 -16.47
N GLU A 83 15.01 -15.71 -16.81
CA GLU A 83 14.68 -15.31 -18.19
C GLU A 83 15.64 -14.23 -18.70
N ALA A 84 15.96 -13.22 -17.88
CA ALA A 84 16.91 -12.17 -18.23
C ALA A 84 18.32 -12.73 -18.47
N ILE A 85 18.81 -13.62 -17.60
CA ILE A 85 20.11 -14.30 -17.80
C ILE A 85 20.09 -15.14 -19.08
N ALA A 86 19.01 -15.87 -19.34
CA ALA A 86 18.87 -16.66 -20.55
C ALA A 86 18.84 -15.77 -21.81
N LEU A 87 18.12 -14.65 -21.78
CA LEU A 87 18.09 -13.69 -22.89
C LEU A 87 19.45 -13.06 -23.13
N VAL A 88 20.15 -12.65 -22.07
CA VAL A 88 21.53 -12.17 -22.15
C VAL A 88 22.44 -13.22 -22.78
N PHE A 89 22.35 -14.47 -22.32
CA PHE A 89 23.11 -15.58 -22.88
C PHE A 89 22.80 -15.76 -24.37
N LEU A 90 21.53 -15.75 -24.79
CA LEU A 90 21.14 -15.92 -26.19
C LEU A 90 21.63 -14.77 -27.07
N VAL A 91 21.52 -13.52 -26.60
CA VAL A 91 22.02 -12.34 -27.32
C VAL A 91 23.53 -12.41 -27.44
N MET A 92 24.24 -12.73 -26.36
CA MET A 92 25.71 -12.87 -26.39
C MET A 92 26.18 -14.02 -27.27
N TYR A 93 25.45 -15.14 -27.27
CA TYR A 93 25.72 -16.25 -28.16
C TYR A 93 25.48 -15.88 -29.63
N LEU A 94 24.49 -15.05 -29.92
CA LEU A 94 24.22 -14.55 -31.27
C LEU A 94 25.39 -13.71 -31.82
N PHE A 95 25.96 -12.83 -30.99
CA PHE A 95 27.06 -11.94 -31.37
C PHE A 95 28.43 -12.64 -31.37
N LEU A 96 28.77 -13.35 -30.29
CA LEU A 96 30.10 -13.96 -30.14
C LEU A 96 30.21 -15.35 -30.77
N GLN A 97 29.06 -16.04 -30.97
CA GLN A 97 28.98 -17.33 -31.68
C GLN A 97 29.85 -18.44 -31.08
N ASN A 98 30.26 -18.24 -29.82
CA ASN A 98 31.14 -19.10 -29.06
C ASN A 98 30.56 -19.29 -27.67
N PHE A 99 30.28 -20.55 -27.33
CA PHE A 99 29.71 -20.92 -26.04
C PHE A 99 30.62 -20.51 -24.87
N ARG A 100 31.94 -20.57 -25.04
CA ARG A 100 32.91 -20.22 -23.98
C ARG A 100 32.93 -18.73 -23.70
N ALA A 101 32.87 -17.91 -24.75
CA ALA A 101 32.84 -16.46 -24.61
C ALA A 101 31.53 -16.00 -23.95
N THR A 102 30.42 -16.62 -24.33
CA THR A 102 29.08 -16.39 -23.75
C THR A 102 29.00 -16.81 -22.27
N LEU A 103 29.77 -17.82 -21.85
CA LEU A 103 29.81 -18.28 -20.47
C LEU A 103 30.41 -17.23 -19.51
N ILE A 104 31.28 -16.34 -20.00
CA ILE A 104 31.98 -15.36 -19.17
C ILE A 104 30.99 -14.36 -18.54
N PRO A 105 30.14 -13.62 -19.30
CA PRO A 105 29.11 -12.76 -18.70
C PRO A 105 28.10 -13.56 -17.86
N THR A 106 27.80 -14.80 -18.27
CA THR A 106 26.86 -15.68 -17.58
C THR A 106 27.33 -16.05 -16.16
N ILE A 107 28.65 -16.15 -15.94
CA ILE A 107 29.24 -16.37 -14.61
C ILE A 107 29.32 -15.04 -13.82
N ALA A 108 29.65 -13.94 -14.49
CA ALA A 108 29.82 -12.64 -13.84
C ALA A 108 28.52 -12.14 -13.18
N VAL A 109 27.37 -12.30 -13.85
CA VAL A 109 26.07 -11.81 -13.36
C VAL A 109 25.68 -12.40 -11.99
N PRO A 110 25.64 -13.74 -11.78
CA PRO A 110 25.36 -14.32 -10.47
C PRO A 110 26.31 -13.85 -9.37
N VAL A 111 27.61 -13.67 -9.67
CA VAL A 111 28.61 -13.20 -8.69
C VAL A 111 28.27 -11.80 -8.21
N VAL A 112 27.96 -10.88 -9.12
CA VAL A 112 27.60 -9.51 -8.76
C VAL A 112 26.27 -9.48 -8.00
N LEU A 113 25.28 -10.28 -8.41
CA LEU A 113 23.99 -10.35 -7.72
C LEU A 113 24.15 -10.84 -6.28
N MET A 114 24.94 -11.91 -6.05
CA MET A 114 25.23 -12.40 -4.71
C MET A 114 26.00 -11.36 -3.88
N GLY A 115 27.00 -10.70 -4.46
CA GLY A 115 27.70 -9.61 -3.78
C GLY A 115 26.77 -8.46 -3.40
N THR A 116 25.81 -8.13 -4.27
CA THR A 116 24.81 -7.07 -3.99
C THR A 116 23.92 -7.46 -2.82
N PHE A 117 23.47 -8.72 -2.74
CA PHE A 117 22.75 -9.23 -1.57
C PHE A 117 23.58 -9.12 -0.28
N SER A 118 24.89 -9.43 -0.33
CA SER A 118 25.78 -9.26 0.82
C SER A 118 25.89 -7.80 1.27
N VAL A 119 25.98 -6.87 0.33
CA VAL A 119 26.01 -5.43 0.64
C VAL A 119 24.67 -4.98 1.24
N LEU A 120 23.54 -5.36 0.64
CA LEU A 120 22.21 -5.04 1.17
C LEU A 120 22.04 -5.57 2.60
N TYR A 121 22.47 -6.80 2.87
CA TYR A 121 22.46 -7.38 4.21
C TYR A 121 23.33 -6.59 5.19
N ALA A 122 24.54 -6.18 4.79
CA ALA A 122 25.44 -5.37 5.61
C ALA A 122 24.85 -3.99 5.97
N PHE A 123 24.06 -3.39 5.08
CA PHE A 123 23.35 -2.13 5.33
C PHE A 123 21.98 -2.30 6.02
N GLY A 124 21.60 -3.54 6.39
CA GLY A 124 20.35 -3.83 7.08
C GLY A 124 19.10 -3.77 6.19
N TYR A 125 19.24 -3.86 4.87
CA TYR A 125 18.11 -3.97 3.95
C TYR A 125 17.60 -5.40 3.86
N SER A 126 16.28 -5.53 3.75
CA SER A 126 15.61 -6.81 3.52
C SER A 126 15.39 -7.05 2.02
N ILE A 127 15.23 -8.33 1.66
CA ILE A 127 14.71 -8.70 0.35
C ILE A 127 13.21 -8.37 0.33
N ASN A 128 12.83 -7.39 -0.48
CA ASN A 128 11.45 -6.98 -0.68
C ASN A 128 11.19 -6.65 -2.16
N THR A 129 9.94 -6.35 -2.50
CA THR A 129 9.53 -6.04 -3.89
C THR A 129 10.36 -4.93 -4.53
N LEU A 130 10.70 -3.86 -3.79
CA LEU A 130 11.44 -2.70 -4.31
C LEU A 130 12.92 -3.04 -4.55
N THR A 131 13.58 -3.70 -3.60
CA THR A 131 14.98 -4.12 -3.79
C THR A 131 15.10 -5.14 -4.92
N MET A 132 14.13 -6.05 -5.04
CA MET A 132 14.10 -7.05 -6.11
C MET A 132 13.87 -6.42 -7.49
N PHE A 133 12.99 -5.42 -7.62
CA PHE A 133 12.87 -4.66 -8.87
C PHE A 133 14.15 -3.90 -9.22
N ALA A 134 14.79 -3.27 -8.23
CA ALA A 134 16.07 -2.60 -8.43
C ALA A 134 17.16 -3.57 -8.92
N MET A 135 17.17 -4.82 -8.40
CA MET A 135 18.07 -5.88 -8.86
C MET A 135 17.81 -6.26 -10.32
N VAL A 136 16.55 -6.45 -10.72
CA VAL A 136 16.21 -6.78 -12.12
C VAL A 136 16.61 -5.66 -13.07
N LEU A 137 16.36 -4.40 -12.70
CA LEU A 137 16.82 -3.24 -13.49
C LEU A 137 18.35 -3.17 -13.58
N ALA A 138 19.04 -3.51 -12.50
CA ALA A 138 20.49 -3.54 -12.49
C ALA A 138 21.06 -4.58 -13.48
N ILE A 139 20.39 -5.71 -13.74
CA ILE A 139 20.90 -6.75 -14.67
C ILE A 139 21.28 -6.18 -16.02
N GLY A 140 20.48 -5.28 -16.60
CA GLY A 140 20.83 -4.64 -17.87
C GLY A 140 22.17 -3.89 -17.79
N LEU A 141 22.39 -3.15 -16.70
CA LEU A 141 23.62 -2.38 -16.48
C LEU A 141 24.82 -3.27 -16.09
N LEU A 142 24.57 -4.35 -15.35
CA LEU A 142 25.56 -5.31 -14.86
C LEU A 142 26.22 -6.10 -16.00
N VAL A 143 25.41 -6.46 -16.99
CA VAL A 143 25.85 -7.30 -18.09
C VAL A 143 26.75 -6.51 -19.03
N ASP A 144 26.47 -5.22 -19.24
CA ASP A 144 27.20 -4.34 -20.16
C ASP A 144 28.71 -4.35 -19.89
N ASP A 145 29.15 -4.23 -18.63
CA ASP A 145 30.59 -4.20 -18.31
C ASP A 145 31.29 -5.51 -18.71
N ALA A 146 30.66 -6.66 -18.43
CA ALA A 146 31.22 -7.96 -18.78
C ALA A 146 31.22 -8.18 -20.31
N ILE A 147 30.18 -7.71 -21.01
CA ILE A 147 30.10 -7.76 -22.47
C ILE A 147 31.23 -6.95 -23.09
N VAL A 148 31.40 -5.69 -22.69
CA VAL A 148 32.41 -4.77 -23.26
C VAL A 148 33.81 -5.36 -23.11
N VAL A 149 34.12 -5.99 -21.97
CA VAL A 149 35.40 -6.67 -21.78
C VAL A 149 35.56 -7.83 -22.74
N VAL A 150 34.59 -8.75 -22.81
CA VAL A 150 34.69 -9.96 -23.64
C VAL A 150 34.74 -9.61 -25.13
N GLU A 151 33.87 -8.70 -25.58
CA GLU A 151 33.81 -8.22 -26.96
C GLU A 151 35.13 -7.56 -27.37
N ASN A 152 35.67 -6.67 -26.53
CA ASN A 152 36.91 -5.98 -26.87
C ASN A 152 38.12 -6.94 -26.90
N VAL A 153 38.11 -8.00 -26.08
CA VAL A 153 39.12 -9.07 -26.16
C VAL A 153 38.97 -9.86 -27.46
N GLU A 154 37.76 -10.27 -27.85
CA GLU A 154 37.55 -10.95 -29.13
C GLU A 154 37.91 -10.09 -30.34
N ARG A 155 37.62 -8.79 -30.29
CA ARG A 155 38.03 -7.83 -31.32
C ARG A 155 39.56 -7.79 -31.46
N ILE A 156 40.30 -7.65 -30.36
CA ILE A 156 41.78 -7.62 -30.42
C ILE A 156 42.35 -8.97 -30.88
N MET A 157 41.80 -10.09 -30.41
CA MET A 157 42.24 -11.42 -30.86
C MET A 157 42.02 -11.60 -32.36
N SER A 158 40.86 -11.20 -32.89
CA SER A 158 40.56 -11.35 -34.32
C SER A 158 41.32 -10.36 -35.21
N GLU A 159 41.49 -9.09 -34.81
CA GLU A 159 42.18 -8.07 -35.60
C GLU A 159 43.71 -8.25 -35.59
N GLU A 160 44.29 -8.63 -34.46
CA GLU A 160 45.74 -8.66 -34.26
C GLU A 160 46.34 -10.07 -34.20
N GLY A 161 45.52 -11.11 -33.94
CA GLY A 161 45.97 -12.49 -33.82
C GLY A 161 46.75 -12.80 -32.53
N LEU A 162 46.51 -12.04 -31.46
CA LEU A 162 47.18 -12.22 -30.17
C LEU A 162 46.62 -13.40 -29.37
N THR A 163 47.43 -13.95 -28.47
CA THR A 163 46.95 -14.99 -27.53
C THR A 163 45.88 -14.41 -26.58
N PRO A 164 44.93 -15.22 -26.07
CA PRO A 164 43.88 -14.73 -25.17
C PRO A 164 44.38 -13.91 -23.99
N ARG A 165 45.53 -14.30 -23.42
CA ARG A 165 46.16 -13.58 -22.30
C ARG A 165 46.69 -12.20 -22.71
N GLU A 166 47.38 -12.11 -23.84
CA GLU A 166 47.95 -10.85 -24.35
C GLU A 166 46.86 -9.91 -24.84
N ALA A 167 45.87 -10.44 -25.57
CA ALA A 167 44.70 -9.69 -26.01
C ALA A 167 43.92 -9.13 -24.82
N THR A 168 43.74 -9.92 -23.75
CA THR A 168 43.10 -9.46 -22.51
C THR A 168 43.89 -8.33 -21.85
N ARG A 169 45.22 -8.45 -21.75
CA ARG A 169 46.06 -7.40 -21.15
C ARG A 169 45.99 -6.09 -21.95
N LYS A 170 46.01 -6.20 -23.28
CA LYS A 170 45.87 -5.03 -24.17
C LYS A 170 44.46 -4.42 -24.10
N SER A 171 43.43 -5.26 -24.07
CA SER A 171 42.03 -4.86 -23.97
C SER A 171 41.78 -4.03 -22.71
N MET A 172 42.21 -4.53 -21.54
CA MET A 172 42.03 -3.81 -20.28
C MET A 172 42.70 -2.43 -20.29
N GLY A 173 43.86 -2.28 -20.93
CA GLY A 173 44.51 -0.98 -21.09
C GLY A 173 43.70 0.02 -21.93
N GLN A 174 42.80 -0.44 -22.81
CA GLN A 174 41.93 0.41 -23.63
C GLN A 174 40.64 0.80 -22.91
N ILE A 175 40.02 -0.14 -22.18
CA ILE A 175 38.65 0.03 -21.66
C ILE A 175 38.58 0.37 -20.17
N GLN A 176 39.66 0.19 -19.40
CA GLN A 176 39.63 0.39 -17.94
C GLN A 176 39.12 1.79 -17.55
N GLY A 177 39.57 2.83 -18.24
CA GLY A 177 39.10 4.21 -17.98
C GLY A 177 37.61 4.41 -18.30
N ALA A 178 37.12 3.76 -19.37
CA ALA A 178 35.70 3.81 -19.75
C ALA A 178 34.81 3.08 -18.73
N LEU A 179 35.21 1.89 -18.27
CA LEU A 179 34.48 1.12 -17.25
C LEU A 179 34.32 1.91 -15.95
N VAL A 180 35.42 2.50 -15.45
CA VAL A 180 35.37 3.34 -14.24
C VAL A 180 34.52 4.60 -14.47
N GLY A 181 34.63 5.23 -15.65
CA GLY A 181 33.82 6.39 -16.02
C GLY A 181 32.33 6.10 -16.01
N ILE A 182 31.91 4.97 -16.60
CA ILE A 182 30.51 4.53 -16.64
C ILE A 182 29.97 4.33 -15.21
N ALA A 183 30.68 3.58 -14.37
CA ALA A 183 30.26 3.37 -12.98
C ALA A 183 30.18 4.68 -12.17
N MET A 184 31.11 5.61 -12.37
CA MET A 184 31.10 6.90 -11.70
C MET A 184 29.91 7.76 -12.12
N VAL A 185 29.60 7.82 -13.43
CA VAL A 185 28.46 8.58 -13.95
C VAL A 185 27.15 7.98 -13.46
N LEU A 186 26.99 6.66 -13.51
CA LEU A 186 25.79 5.99 -12.99
C LEU A 186 25.64 6.21 -11.49
N SER A 187 26.73 6.07 -10.72
CA SER A 187 26.71 6.37 -9.29
C SER A 187 26.32 7.83 -9.01
N ALA A 188 26.81 8.78 -9.80
CA ALA A 188 26.45 10.19 -9.66
C ALA A 188 24.97 10.47 -9.93
N VAL A 189 24.31 9.67 -10.78
CA VAL A 189 22.87 9.76 -11.03
C VAL A 189 22.05 9.15 -9.90
N PHE A 190 22.45 7.99 -9.37
CA PHE A 190 21.65 7.25 -8.39
C PHE A 190 21.89 7.69 -6.93
N VAL A 191 23.10 8.07 -6.56
CA VAL A 191 23.46 8.44 -5.16
C VAL A 191 22.62 9.61 -4.63
N PRO A 192 22.38 10.72 -5.36
CA PRO A 192 21.55 11.82 -4.87
C PRO A 192 20.14 11.40 -4.45
N MET A 193 19.57 10.39 -5.11
CA MET A 193 18.22 9.91 -4.80
C MET A 193 18.10 9.27 -3.41
N ALA A 194 19.20 8.78 -2.83
CA ALA A 194 19.22 8.25 -1.46
C ALA A 194 19.04 9.33 -0.38
N PHE A 195 19.26 10.61 -0.73
CA PHE A 195 19.18 11.75 0.19
C PHE A 195 17.82 12.45 0.18
N PHE A 196 16.86 11.98 -0.61
CA PHE A 196 15.50 12.50 -0.54
C PHE A 196 14.87 12.20 0.83
N GLY A 197 14.11 13.16 1.35
CA GLY A 197 13.38 13.02 2.61
C GLY A 197 12.00 12.39 2.46
N GLY A 198 11.36 12.08 3.58
CA GLY A 198 10.01 11.52 3.62
C GLY A 198 9.94 10.05 3.18
N THR A 199 8.71 9.54 3.04
CA THR A 199 8.49 8.14 2.66
C THR A 199 8.92 7.85 1.22
N THR A 200 8.77 8.82 0.32
CA THR A 200 9.28 8.75 -1.06
C THR A 200 10.79 8.56 -1.09
N GLY A 201 11.52 9.31 -0.25
CA GLY A 201 12.96 9.14 -0.09
C GLY A 201 13.36 7.76 0.44
N ALA A 202 12.58 7.21 1.37
CA ALA A 202 12.81 5.85 1.87
C ALA A 202 12.69 4.78 0.76
N ILE A 203 11.78 4.95 -0.20
CA ILE A 203 11.66 4.08 -1.38
C ILE A 203 12.85 4.27 -2.32
N TYR A 204 13.17 5.51 -2.67
CA TYR A 204 14.29 5.80 -3.58
C TYR A 204 15.63 5.32 -3.03
N ARG A 205 15.82 5.35 -1.71
CA ARG A 205 17.02 4.82 -1.06
C ARG A 205 17.20 3.32 -1.28
N GLN A 206 16.11 2.54 -1.31
CA GLN A 206 16.16 1.10 -1.61
C GLN A 206 16.59 0.83 -3.06
N PHE A 207 16.13 1.64 -4.01
CA PHE A 207 16.57 1.56 -5.42
C PHE A 207 18.04 2.00 -5.57
N SER A 208 18.37 3.16 -5.02
CA SER A 208 19.68 3.78 -5.12
C SER A 208 20.79 2.88 -4.56
N ILE A 209 20.65 2.39 -3.33
CA ILE A 209 21.67 1.54 -2.71
C ILE A 209 21.84 0.22 -3.46
N THR A 210 20.73 -0.41 -3.87
CA THR A 210 20.78 -1.65 -4.65
C THR A 210 21.52 -1.46 -5.97
N ILE A 211 21.15 -0.44 -6.76
CA ILE A 211 21.76 -0.18 -8.08
C ILE A 211 23.22 0.24 -7.94
N VAL A 212 23.54 1.17 -7.03
CA VAL A 212 24.92 1.64 -6.83
C VAL A 212 25.83 0.50 -6.36
N SER A 213 25.35 -0.33 -5.42
CA SER A 213 26.12 -1.50 -4.96
C SER A 213 26.36 -2.49 -6.09
N ALA A 214 25.31 -2.78 -6.88
CA ALA A 214 25.40 -3.63 -8.06
C ALA A 214 26.40 -3.08 -9.10
N MET A 215 26.36 -1.78 -9.40
CA MET A 215 27.28 -1.13 -10.34
C MET A 215 28.73 -1.15 -9.88
N VAL A 216 28.99 -0.83 -8.61
CA VAL A 216 30.36 -0.85 -8.08
C VAL A 216 30.92 -2.27 -8.12
N LEU A 217 30.13 -3.26 -7.71
CA LEU A 217 30.52 -4.66 -7.78
C LEU A 217 30.67 -5.16 -9.23
N SER A 218 29.86 -4.68 -10.17
CA SER A 218 29.96 -4.98 -11.61
C SER A 218 31.33 -4.60 -12.15
N VAL A 219 31.73 -3.36 -11.93
CA VAL A 219 33.02 -2.86 -12.42
C VAL A 219 34.19 -3.55 -11.72
N LEU A 220 34.07 -3.87 -10.42
CA LEU A 220 35.07 -4.69 -9.73
C LEU A 220 35.20 -6.08 -10.37
N VAL A 221 34.08 -6.75 -10.66
CA VAL A 221 34.07 -8.05 -11.33
C VAL A 221 34.63 -7.95 -12.76
N ALA A 222 34.28 -6.90 -13.51
CA ALA A 222 34.78 -6.64 -14.86
C ALA A 222 36.29 -6.32 -14.91
N MET A 223 36.85 -5.79 -13.83
CA MET A 223 38.29 -5.54 -13.73
C MET A 223 39.10 -6.71 -13.16
N ILE A 224 38.47 -7.61 -12.38
CA ILE A 224 39.17 -8.68 -11.65
C ILE A 224 38.87 -10.05 -12.27
N LEU A 225 37.61 -10.46 -12.25
CA LEU A 225 37.20 -11.81 -12.62
C LEU A 225 37.08 -11.97 -14.14
N THR A 226 36.40 -11.03 -14.81
CA THR A 226 36.14 -11.13 -16.26
C THR A 226 37.44 -11.23 -17.08
N PRO A 227 38.51 -10.45 -16.82
CA PRO A 227 39.76 -10.58 -17.58
C PRO A 227 40.45 -11.93 -17.31
N ALA A 228 40.40 -12.43 -16.07
CA ALA A 228 40.94 -13.74 -15.74
C ALA A 228 40.18 -14.86 -16.49
N LEU A 229 38.86 -14.75 -16.59
CA LEU A 229 38.03 -15.69 -17.35
C LEU A 229 38.29 -15.57 -18.86
N CYS A 230 38.44 -14.36 -19.42
CA CYS A 230 38.82 -14.16 -20.82
C CYS A 230 40.15 -14.84 -21.15
N ALA A 231 41.18 -14.65 -20.32
CA ALA A 231 42.49 -15.22 -20.57
C ALA A 231 42.55 -16.75 -20.46
N THR A 232 41.60 -17.38 -19.74
CA THR A 232 41.60 -18.82 -19.45
C THR A 232 40.58 -19.61 -20.27
N LEU A 233 39.41 -19.06 -20.57
CA LEU A 233 38.32 -19.76 -21.25
C LEU A 233 38.27 -19.49 -22.75
N LEU A 234 38.71 -18.31 -23.22
CA LEU A 234 38.67 -17.99 -24.64
C LEU A 234 39.69 -18.83 -25.42
N LYS A 235 39.27 -19.25 -26.62
CA LYS A 235 40.18 -19.93 -27.56
C LYS A 235 40.92 -18.88 -28.38
N PRO A 236 42.19 -19.13 -28.76
CA PRO A 236 42.88 -18.29 -29.72
C PRO A 236 42.11 -18.23 -31.04
N LEU A 237 42.08 -17.04 -31.64
CA LEU A 237 41.60 -16.80 -32.99
C LEU A 237 42.80 -16.46 -33.88
N HIS A 238 42.83 -16.97 -35.11
CA HIS A 238 43.83 -16.50 -36.07
C HIS A 238 43.48 -15.08 -36.54
N LYS A 239 44.49 -14.35 -37.00
CA LYS A 239 44.31 -12.99 -37.52
C LYS A 239 43.34 -12.98 -38.71
N GLY A 240 42.27 -12.21 -38.62
CA GLY A 240 41.18 -12.15 -39.61
C GLY A 240 40.16 -13.28 -39.49
N GLU A 241 40.32 -14.20 -38.54
CA GLU A 241 39.37 -15.27 -38.27
C GLU A 241 38.21 -14.73 -37.41
N GLN A 242 37.02 -14.69 -37.99
CA GLN A 242 35.77 -14.47 -37.26
C GLN A 242 35.06 -15.81 -37.06
N HIS A 243 34.46 -16.01 -35.88
CA HIS A 243 33.60 -17.15 -35.61
C HIS A 243 32.38 -17.18 -36.57
N GLY A 244 31.88 -18.38 -36.88
CA GLY A 244 30.63 -18.58 -37.63
C GLY A 244 30.61 -18.08 -39.08
N GLN A 245 31.63 -18.40 -39.90
CA GLN A 245 31.71 -17.91 -41.28
C GLN A 245 30.68 -18.53 -42.26
N SER A 246 29.98 -19.58 -41.88
CA SER A 246 28.99 -20.28 -42.72
C SER A 246 27.62 -20.40 -42.04
N GLY A 247 26.57 -20.67 -42.83
CA GLY A 247 25.21 -20.84 -42.34
C GLY A 247 24.54 -19.54 -41.86
N PHE A 248 23.65 -19.67 -40.87
CA PHE A 248 22.89 -18.55 -40.28
C PHE A 248 23.81 -17.46 -39.70
N PHE A 249 24.83 -17.87 -38.94
CA PHE A 249 25.80 -16.96 -38.32
C PHE A 249 26.61 -16.17 -39.35
N GLY A 250 27.01 -16.81 -40.46
CA GLY A 250 27.72 -16.12 -41.55
C GLY A 250 26.83 -15.12 -42.30
N TRP A 251 25.53 -15.38 -42.41
CA TRP A 251 24.57 -14.38 -42.90
C TRP A 251 24.40 -13.21 -41.92
N PHE A 252 24.31 -13.50 -40.61
CA PHE A 252 24.18 -12.48 -39.57
C PHE A 252 25.40 -11.56 -39.56
N ASN A 253 26.62 -12.11 -39.52
CA ASN A 253 27.87 -11.33 -39.51
C ASN A 253 27.99 -10.42 -40.74
N ARG A 254 27.73 -10.95 -41.94
CA ARG A 254 27.75 -10.13 -43.18
C ARG A 254 26.71 -9.03 -43.17
N THR A 255 25.51 -9.31 -42.65
CA THR A 255 24.43 -8.33 -42.57
C THR A 255 24.73 -7.25 -41.52
N PHE A 256 25.26 -7.65 -40.37
CA PHE A 256 25.68 -6.76 -39.30
C PHE A 256 26.81 -5.84 -39.76
N ASN A 257 27.89 -6.38 -40.32
CA ASN A 257 29.02 -5.58 -40.82
C ASN A 257 28.58 -4.59 -41.90
N ARG A 258 27.73 -5.02 -42.84
CA ARG A 258 27.15 -4.13 -43.86
C ARG A 258 26.33 -3.00 -43.23
N ASN A 259 25.60 -3.28 -42.16
CA ASN A 259 24.82 -2.27 -41.44
C ASN A 259 25.71 -1.35 -40.59
N ALA A 260 26.77 -1.87 -39.97
CA ALA A 260 27.77 -1.09 -39.24
C ALA A 260 28.47 -0.08 -40.17
N GLU A 261 28.91 -0.51 -41.36
CA GLU A 261 29.49 0.39 -42.36
C GLU A 261 28.48 1.46 -42.84
N ARG A 262 27.21 1.09 -43.02
CA ARG A 262 26.16 2.05 -43.38
C ARG A 262 25.91 3.05 -42.25
N TYR A 263 25.92 2.59 -41.00
CA TYR A 263 25.79 3.43 -39.82
C TYR A 263 26.96 4.40 -39.72
N GLU A 264 28.20 3.93 -39.86
CA GLU A 264 29.41 4.77 -39.88
C GLU A 264 29.35 5.83 -40.99
N LYS A 265 29.05 5.43 -42.23
CA LYS A 265 28.84 6.36 -43.36
C LYS A 265 27.69 7.33 -43.10
N GLY A 266 26.68 6.89 -42.37
CA GLY A 266 25.56 7.72 -41.90
C GLY A 266 26.03 8.79 -40.92
N VAL A 267 26.76 8.41 -39.87
CA VAL A 267 27.33 9.32 -38.87
C VAL A 267 28.28 10.33 -39.53
N ALA A 268 29.11 9.89 -40.49
CA ALA A 268 29.95 10.80 -41.27
C ALA A 268 29.12 11.88 -42.00
N LYS A 269 28.00 11.49 -42.64
CA LYS A 269 27.07 12.44 -43.27
C LYS A 269 26.38 13.38 -42.27
N ILE A 270 26.09 12.88 -41.06
CA ILE A 270 25.52 13.67 -39.96
C ILE A 270 26.50 14.77 -39.54
N LEU A 271 27.77 14.42 -39.35
CA LEU A 271 28.85 15.34 -38.96
C LEU A 271 29.02 16.49 -39.96
N HIS A 272 28.97 16.20 -41.26
CA HIS A 272 29.04 17.23 -42.30
C HIS A 272 27.80 18.14 -42.40
N ARG A 273 26.68 17.78 -41.75
CA ARG A 273 25.42 18.55 -41.73
C ARG A 273 24.93 18.81 -40.31
N SER A 274 25.86 19.10 -39.39
CA SER A 274 25.60 19.22 -37.94
C SER A 274 24.43 20.15 -37.59
N LEU A 275 24.27 21.28 -38.29
CA LEU A 275 23.22 22.26 -37.99
C LEU A 275 21.79 21.70 -38.12
N ARG A 276 21.55 20.82 -39.11
CA ARG A 276 20.22 20.18 -39.30
C ARG A 276 19.90 19.20 -38.17
N TRP A 277 20.91 18.46 -37.72
CA TRP A 277 20.75 17.50 -36.62
C TRP A 277 20.64 18.18 -35.27
N ILE A 278 21.30 19.33 -35.07
CA ILE A 278 21.08 20.19 -33.92
C ILE A 278 19.63 20.70 -33.88
N LEU A 279 19.06 21.12 -35.02
CA LEU A 279 17.64 21.52 -35.09
C LEU A 279 16.70 20.36 -34.73
N ILE A 280 16.97 19.15 -35.24
CA ILE A 280 16.20 17.95 -34.88
C ILE A 280 16.33 17.65 -33.38
N TYR A 281 17.54 17.76 -32.82
CA TYR A 281 17.77 17.57 -31.40
C TYR A 281 16.98 18.58 -30.54
N VAL A 282 16.99 19.86 -30.92
CA VAL A 282 16.18 20.90 -30.24
C VAL A 282 14.69 20.60 -30.35
N LEU A 283 14.23 20.10 -31.50
CA LEU A 283 12.83 19.70 -31.69
C LEU A 283 12.46 18.49 -30.82
N LEU A 284 13.33 17.48 -30.72
CA LEU A 284 13.15 16.34 -29.83
C LEU A 284 13.14 16.76 -28.36
N LEU A 285 14.01 17.70 -27.97
CA LEU A 285 14.04 18.26 -26.62
C LEU A 285 12.75 19.04 -26.32
N GLY A 286 12.25 19.83 -27.27
CA GLY A 286 10.94 20.49 -27.18
C GLY A 286 9.78 19.48 -27.05
N GLY A 287 9.82 18.39 -27.82
CA GLY A 287 8.86 17.28 -27.74
C GLY A 287 8.89 16.56 -26.39
N MET A 288 10.09 16.29 -25.87
CA MET A 288 10.29 15.70 -24.54
C MET A 288 9.69 16.60 -23.45
N VAL A 289 9.98 17.91 -23.46
CA VAL A 289 9.39 18.86 -22.50
C VAL A 289 7.87 18.86 -22.61
N PHE A 290 7.32 18.91 -23.84
CA PHE A 290 5.88 18.88 -24.05
C PHE A 290 5.22 17.60 -23.48
N LEU A 291 5.80 16.43 -23.74
CA LEU A 291 5.30 15.15 -23.23
C LEU A 291 5.44 15.05 -21.71
N PHE A 292 6.59 15.46 -21.16
CA PHE A 292 6.86 15.43 -19.73
C PHE A 292 5.86 16.29 -18.94
N LEU A 293 5.48 17.46 -19.48
CA LEU A 293 4.48 18.33 -18.84
C LEU A 293 3.05 17.78 -18.92
N ARG A 294 2.77 16.81 -19.79
CA ARG A 294 1.47 16.15 -19.95
C ARG A 294 1.39 14.76 -19.33
N LEU A 295 2.51 14.19 -18.90
CA LEU A 295 2.54 12.84 -18.32
C LEU A 295 1.85 12.84 -16.94
N PRO A 296 0.80 12.02 -16.72
CA PRO A 296 0.17 11.88 -15.42
C PRO A 296 1.15 11.31 -14.39
N THR A 297 1.19 11.91 -13.20
CA THR A 297 2.05 11.44 -12.12
C THR A 297 1.30 10.46 -11.23
N SER A 298 1.87 9.29 -10.96
CA SER A 298 1.40 8.34 -9.94
C SER A 298 2.55 7.99 -8.99
N PHE A 299 2.22 7.62 -7.76
CA PHE A 299 3.24 7.22 -6.78
C PHE A 299 3.70 5.77 -6.98
N LEU A 300 2.76 4.83 -6.85
CA LEU A 300 2.95 3.41 -7.12
C LEU A 300 1.76 2.91 -7.94
N PRO A 301 1.98 1.97 -8.88
CA PRO A 301 0.87 1.32 -9.56
C PRO A 301 0.02 0.56 -8.55
N GLN A 302 -1.26 0.40 -8.86
CA GLN A 302 -2.11 -0.51 -8.10
C GLN A 302 -1.83 -1.93 -8.58
N GLU A 303 -1.75 -2.87 -7.64
CA GLU A 303 -1.46 -4.28 -7.92
C GLU A 303 -2.61 -5.17 -7.45
N ASP A 304 -2.84 -6.27 -8.16
CA ASP A 304 -3.77 -7.29 -7.69
C ASP A 304 -3.09 -8.14 -6.60
N ARG A 305 -3.35 -7.80 -5.33
CA ARG A 305 -2.79 -8.50 -4.17
C ARG A 305 -3.54 -9.79 -3.79
N GLY A 306 -4.49 -10.24 -4.62
CA GLY A 306 -5.30 -11.42 -4.34
C GLY A 306 -6.33 -11.19 -3.22
N MET A 307 -6.59 -9.93 -2.88
CA MET A 307 -7.52 -9.54 -1.83
C MET A 307 -7.91 -8.07 -1.95
N PHE A 308 -9.09 -7.74 -1.45
CA PHE A 308 -9.59 -6.37 -1.40
C PHE A 308 -10.54 -6.18 -0.21
N THR A 309 -10.97 -4.95 0.02
CA THR A 309 -11.88 -4.63 1.13
C THR A 309 -13.19 -4.04 0.61
N THR A 310 -14.29 -4.37 1.29
CA THR A 310 -15.61 -3.75 1.06
C THR A 310 -16.01 -2.99 2.31
N SER A 311 -16.40 -1.75 2.14
CA SER A 311 -16.89 -0.91 3.23
C SER A 311 -18.38 -0.69 3.09
N ILE A 312 -19.09 -0.80 4.20
CA ILE A 312 -20.54 -0.63 4.30
C ILE A 312 -20.81 0.45 5.35
N GLN A 313 -21.59 1.46 4.97
CA GLN A 313 -21.99 2.55 5.85
C GLN A 313 -23.48 2.82 5.68
N LEU A 314 -24.25 2.55 6.73
CA LEU A 314 -25.66 2.92 6.84
C LEU A 314 -25.78 4.34 7.42
N PRO A 315 -26.94 4.99 7.24
CA PRO A 315 -27.24 6.26 7.90
C PRO A 315 -27.03 6.21 9.42
N SER A 316 -26.70 7.37 9.99
CA SER A 316 -26.51 7.53 11.43
C SER A 316 -27.73 7.06 12.23
N GLY A 317 -27.51 6.41 13.37
CA GLY A 317 -28.58 5.81 14.20
C GLY A 317 -29.08 4.43 13.75
N SER A 318 -28.59 3.89 12.63
CA SER A 318 -28.92 2.52 12.20
C SER A 318 -28.32 1.48 13.17
N THR A 319 -29.08 0.42 13.46
CA THR A 319 -28.70 -0.61 14.43
C THR A 319 -27.76 -1.67 13.85
N GLN A 320 -27.04 -2.38 14.72
CA GLN A 320 -26.16 -3.48 14.31
C GLN A 320 -26.91 -4.55 13.50
N GLN A 321 -28.19 -4.78 13.80
CA GLN A 321 -29.04 -5.74 13.09
C GLN A 321 -29.40 -5.27 11.66
N GLN A 322 -29.62 -3.97 11.45
CA GLN A 322 -29.85 -3.42 10.11
C GLN A 322 -28.58 -3.52 9.25
N THR A 323 -27.43 -3.19 9.83
CA THR A 323 -26.12 -3.32 9.17
C THR A 323 -25.83 -4.77 8.80
N LEU A 324 -26.13 -5.72 9.69
CA LEU A 324 -25.95 -7.15 9.42
C LEU A 324 -26.77 -7.62 8.21
N LYS A 325 -28.02 -7.16 8.05
CA LYS A 325 -28.83 -7.50 6.86
C LYS A 325 -28.20 -7.03 5.56
N VAL A 326 -27.55 -5.86 5.55
CA VAL A 326 -26.84 -5.35 4.37
C VAL A 326 -25.56 -6.17 4.13
N VAL A 327 -24.83 -6.51 5.18
CA VAL A 327 -23.66 -7.40 5.09
C VAL A 327 -24.03 -8.74 4.48
N GLU A 328 -25.13 -9.36 4.90
CA GLU A 328 -25.61 -10.62 4.32
C GLU A 328 -25.97 -10.49 2.84
N LYS A 329 -26.57 -9.37 2.40
CA LYS A 329 -26.82 -9.10 0.97
C LYS A 329 -25.51 -9.04 0.18
N VAL A 330 -24.49 -8.39 0.72
CA VAL A 330 -23.16 -8.25 0.10
C VAL A 330 -22.42 -9.59 0.07
N GLU A 331 -22.45 -10.35 1.16
CA GLU A 331 -21.93 -11.72 1.23
C GLU A 331 -22.58 -12.60 0.15
N ASN A 332 -23.91 -12.55 0.06
CA ASN A 332 -24.65 -13.34 -0.94
C ASN A 332 -24.27 -12.96 -2.38
N TYR A 333 -24.10 -11.66 -2.69
CA TYR A 333 -23.61 -11.23 -4.00
C TYR A 333 -22.27 -11.89 -4.34
N TYR A 334 -21.31 -11.87 -3.40
CA TYR A 334 -20.00 -12.46 -3.60
C TYR A 334 -20.06 -13.98 -3.81
N PHE A 335 -20.85 -14.71 -3.02
CA PHE A 335 -20.97 -16.16 -3.14
C PHE A 335 -21.83 -16.64 -4.33
N THR A 336 -22.58 -15.75 -4.98
CA THR A 336 -23.44 -16.10 -6.12
C THR A 336 -22.85 -15.64 -7.44
N HIS A 337 -22.49 -14.36 -7.55
CA HIS A 337 -22.07 -13.72 -8.80
C HIS A 337 -20.55 -13.78 -9.02
N GLU A 338 -19.76 -13.94 -7.95
CA GLU A 338 -18.29 -13.92 -7.99
C GLU A 338 -17.67 -15.19 -7.38
N LYS A 339 -18.44 -16.29 -7.29
CA LYS A 339 -18.05 -17.57 -6.69
C LYS A 339 -16.77 -18.18 -7.30
N ASP A 340 -16.54 -17.90 -8.59
CA ASP A 340 -15.41 -18.45 -9.31
C ASP A 340 -14.10 -17.73 -8.93
N ASN A 341 -14.19 -16.49 -8.47
CA ASN A 341 -13.04 -15.66 -8.12
C ASN A 341 -12.77 -15.61 -6.60
N ILE A 342 -13.80 -15.71 -5.77
CA ILE A 342 -13.71 -15.49 -4.33
C ILE A 342 -13.39 -16.79 -3.59
N MET A 343 -12.43 -16.72 -2.65
CA MET A 343 -12.07 -17.82 -1.77
C MET A 343 -12.77 -17.69 -0.42
N SER A 344 -12.75 -16.49 0.18
CA SER A 344 -13.42 -16.25 1.46
C SER A 344 -13.77 -14.79 1.68
N VAL A 345 -14.75 -14.57 2.55
CA VAL A 345 -15.23 -13.27 2.98
C VAL A 345 -15.29 -13.25 4.50
N PHE A 346 -14.52 -12.35 5.11
CA PHE A 346 -14.58 -12.08 6.54
C PHE A 346 -15.21 -10.72 6.79
N SER A 347 -16.33 -10.70 7.48
CA SER A 347 -17.13 -9.51 7.71
C SER A 347 -17.06 -9.10 9.17
N THR A 348 -16.79 -7.83 9.44
CA THR A 348 -16.83 -7.23 10.78
C THR A 348 -17.87 -6.12 10.79
N VAL A 349 -19.00 -6.38 11.45
CA VAL A 349 -20.04 -5.40 11.76
C VAL A 349 -19.63 -4.64 13.01
N GLY A 350 -19.83 -3.33 13.06
CA GLY A 350 -19.41 -2.49 14.19
C GLY A 350 -18.10 -1.73 13.95
N SER A 351 -17.35 -2.08 12.90
CA SER A 351 -16.08 -1.44 12.53
C SER A 351 -16.08 -1.08 11.05
N GLY A 352 -15.76 0.17 10.71
CA GLY A 352 -15.81 0.65 9.34
C GLY A 352 -14.74 1.70 9.02
N PRO A 353 -14.78 2.27 7.80
CA PRO A 353 -14.07 3.51 7.51
C PRO A 353 -14.51 4.60 8.49
N GLY A 354 -13.58 5.41 8.99
CA GLY A 354 -13.94 6.54 9.86
C GLY A 354 -14.29 6.20 11.30
N GLY A 355 -14.23 4.94 11.74
CA GLY A 355 -14.40 4.58 13.15
C GLY A 355 -15.25 3.35 13.40
N ASN A 356 -15.64 3.20 14.66
CA ASN A 356 -16.48 2.10 15.12
C ASN A 356 -17.89 2.63 15.40
N GLY A 357 -18.90 1.86 15.03
CA GLY A 357 -20.30 2.25 15.13
C GLY A 357 -21.22 1.14 14.64
N GLN A 358 -22.43 1.06 15.18
CA GLN A 358 -23.39 0.02 14.82
C GLN A 358 -23.83 0.07 13.35
N ASN A 359 -23.79 1.26 12.74
CA ASN A 359 -24.18 1.53 11.36
C ASN A 359 -23.07 1.26 10.33
N VAL A 360 -21.88 0.81 10.75
CA VAL A 360 -20.75 0.57 9.85
C VAL A 360 -20.27 -0.88 9.88
N ALA A 361 -19.77 -1.35 8.74
CA ALA A 361 -19.11 -2.64 8.62
C ALA A 361 -17.96 -2.60 7.61
N ARG A 362 -17.00 -3.49 7.81
CA ARG A 362 -15.88 -3.73 6.91
C ARG A 362 -15.78 -5.21 6.61
N MET A 363 -15.61 -5.53 5.34
CA MET A 363 -15.43 -6.89 4.86
C MET A 363 -14.06 -7.02 4.21
N PHE A 364 -13.35 -8.08 4.55
CA PHE A 364 -12.09 -8.49 3.93
C PHE A 364 -12.41 -9.64 2.98
N VAL A 365 -12.19 -9.41 1.69
CA VAL A 365 -12.48 -10.38 0.64
C VAL A 365 -11.16 -10.93 0.13
N ARG A 366 -10.97 -12.24 0.31
CA ARG A 366 -9.82 -12.97 -0.20
C ARG A 366 -10.21 -13.67 -1.50
N LEU A 367 -9.40 -13.48 -2.53
CA LEU A 367 -9.57 -14.10 -3.83
C LEU A 367 -8.86 -15.45 -3.88
N LYS A 368 -9.24 -16.28 -4.86
CA LYS A 368 -8.45 -17.46 -5.23
C LYS A 368 -7.10 -17.03 -5.84
N ASP A 369 -6.16 -17.95 -5.89
CA ASP A 369 -4.83 -17.69 -6.48
C ASP A 369 -4.95 -17.22 -7.93
N TRP A 370 -3.95 -16.46 -8.40
CA TRP A 370 -3.97 -15.83 -9.74
C TRP A 370 -4.14 -16.85 -10.87
N ASP A 371 -3.57 -18.05 -10.75
CA ASP A 371 -3.66 -19.11 -11.75
C ASP A 371 -5.07 -19.73 -11.86
N ALA A 372 -5.88 -19.60 -10.82
CA ALA A 372 -7.25 -20.13 -10.75
C ALA A 372 -8.30 -19.11 -11.22
N ARG A 373 -7.88 -17.92 -11.65
CA ARG A 373 -8.76 -16.82 -12.07
C ARG A 373 -8.50 -16.45 -13.52
N ASP A 374 -9.52 -15.93 -14.18
CA ASP A 374 -9.36 -15.40 -15.53
C ASP A 374 -8.45 -14.14 -15.50
N PRO A 375 -7.38 -14.08 -16.31
CA PRO A 375 -6.41 -12.97 -16.27
C PRO A 375 -7.01 -11.59 -16.61
N THR A 376 -8.15 -11.55 -17.29
CA THR A 376 -8.77 -10.30 -17.76
C THR A 376 -9.96 -9.89 -16.92
N THR A 377 -10.84 -10.84 -16.60
CA THR A 377 -12.12 -10.61 -15.90
C THR A 377 -12.07 -10.98 -14.41
N GLY A 378 -11.12 -11.81 -14.01
CA GLY A 378 -10.92 -12.29 -12.64
C GLY A 378 -9.95 -11.45 -11.82
N THR A 379 -9.42 -10.35 -12.35
CA THR A 379 -8.56 -9.43 -11.57
C THR A 379 -9.34 -8.75 -10.46
N SER A 380 -8.69 -8.44 -9.33
CA SER A 380 -9.35 -7.71 -8.23
C SER A 380 -9.97 -6.39 -8.68
N PHE A 381 -9.33 -5.67 -9.61
CA PHE A 381 -9.87 -4.42 -10.16
C PHE A 381 -11.18 -4.62 -10.92
N ALA A 382 -11.26 -5.63 -11.78
CA ALA A 382 -12.47 -5.93 -12.54
C ALA A 382 -13.63 -6.37 -11.60
N ILE A 383 -13.32 -7.18 -10.59
CA ILE A 383 -14.28 -7.62 -9.56
C ILE A 383 -14.78 -6.41 -8.76
N ILE A 384 -13.88 -5.53 -8.31
CA ILE A 384 -14.23 -4.30 -7.57
C ILE A 384 -15.15 -3.41 -8.41
N GLU A 385 -14.88 -3.26 -9.71
CA GLU A 385 -15.73 -2.45 -10.59
C GLU A 385 -17.14 -3.04 -10.71
N ARG A 386 -17.27 -4.35 -10.95
CA ARG A 386 -18.56 -5.04 -11.02
C ARG A 386 -19.31 -4.98 -9.68
N ALA A 387 -18.64 -5.29 -8.59
CA ALA A 387 -19.18 -5.23 -7.24
C ALA A 387 -19.68 -3.82 -6.90
N THR A 388 -18.88 -2.79 -7.18
CA THR A 388 -19.29 -1.39 -6.94
C THR A 388 -20.52 -1.01 -7.77
N LYS A 389 -20.62 -1.45 -9.04
CA LYS A 389 -21.82 -1.22 -9.87
C LYS A 389 -23.05 -1.91 -9.29
N ALA A 390 -22.93 -3.15 -8.82
CA ALA A 390 -24.02 -3.89 -8.20
C ALA A 390 -24.46 -3.24 -6.87
N PHE A 391 -23.49 -2.82 -6.05
CA PHE A 391 -23.75 -2.23 -4.74
C PHE A 391 -24.38 -0.84 -4.77
N ASN A 392 -24.24 -0.10 -5.87
CA ASN A 392 -24.99 1.14 -6.07
C ASN A 392 -26.52 0.93 -6.10
N GLN A 393 -27.01 -0.30 -6.24
CA GLN A 393 -28.43 -0.64 -6.17
C GLN A 393 -28.95 -0.81 -4.73
N ILE A 394 -28.05 -0.93 -3.74
CA ILE A 394 -28.42 -1.04 -2.31
C ILE A 394 -28.84 0.36 -1.84
N LYS A 395 -30.12 0.52 -1.49
CA LYS A 395 -30.68 1.83 -1.10
C LYS A 395 -30.43 2.16 0.37
N GLU A 396 -30.30 1.14 1.20
CA GLU A 396 -30.23 1.26 2.66
C GLU A 396 -28.85 1.70 3.16
N ALA A 397 -27.81 1.53 2.34
CA ALA A 397 -26.42 1.76 2.74
C ALA A 397 -25.56 2.20 1.57
N ARG A 398 -24.54 3.01 1.85
CA ARG A 398 -23.44 3.22 0.93
C ARG A 398 -22.46 2.06 1.06
N VAL A 399 -22.30 1.31 -0.03
CA VAL A 399 -21.39 0.16 -0.09
C VAL A 399 -20.41 0.34 -1.23
N PHE A 400 -19.11 0.21 -0.94
CA PHE A 400 -18.06 0.33 -1.96
C PHE A 400 -16.91 -0.64 -1.69
N ALA A 401 -16.39 -1.22 -2.77
CA ALA A 401 -15.21 -2.07 -2.75
C ALA A 401 -13.96 -1.26 -3.16
N SER A 402 -12.80 -1.59 -2.58
CA SER A 402 -11.53 -0.94 -2.90
C SER A 402 -10.34 -1.83 -2.60
N SER A 403 -9.30 -1.71 -3.42
CA SER A 403 -8.00 -2.36 -3.18
C SER A 403 -7.26 -1.66 -2.04
N PRO A 404 -6.55 -2.40 -1.18
CA PRO A 404 -5.67 -1.81 -0.19
C PRO A 404 -4.55 -1.01 -0.87
N PRO A 405 -4.00 0.03 -0.22
CA PRO A 405 -2.82 0.72 -0.75
C PRO A 405 -1.62 -0.23 -0.86
N ALA A 406 -0.72 0.04 -1.81
CA ALA A 406 0.50 -0.75 -2.01
C ALA A 406 1.35 -0.78 -0.72
N ILE A 407 1.45 0.35 -0.03
CA ILE A 407 2.12 0.48 1.26
C ILE A 407 1.09 0.88 2.32
N SER A 408 0.96 0.03 3.34
CA SER A 408 0.12 0.29 4.51
C SER A 408 0.56 1.59 5.20
N GLY A 409 -0.39 2.47 5.54
CA GLY A 409 -0.12 3.72 6.24
C GLY A 409 0.15 4.93 5.35
N LEU A 410 0.22 4.78 4.02
CA LEU A 410 0.34 5.93 3.09
C LEU A 410 -1.02 6.59 2.72
N GLY A 411 -2.09 6.30 3.45
CA GLY A 411 -3.46 6.75 3.13
C GLY A 411 -4.18 5.82 2.14
N SER A 412 -5.47 6.07 1.90
CA SER A 412 -6.25 5.27 0.94
C SER A 412 -5.96 5.68 -0.50
N SER A 413 -5.57 4.67 -1.29
CA SER A 413 -5.45 4.58 -2.75
C SER A 413 -5.80 5.83 -3.58
N ALA A 414 -4.77 6.32 -4.30
CA ALA A 414 -4.83 7.19 -5.48
C ALA A 414 -5.40 8.62 -5.30
N GLY A 415 -5.69 9.02 -4.06
CA GLY A 415 -6.35 10.27 -3.76
C GLY A 415 -5.50 11.33 -3.07
N PHE A 416 -6.22 12.33 -2.56
CA PHE A 416 -5.77 13.25 -1.55
C PHE A 416 -6.52 13.06 -0.25
N ASP A 417 -5.84 13.49 0.80
CA ASP A 417 -6.25 13.50 2.19
C ASP A 417 -5.89 14.88 2.75
N MET A 418 -6.90 15.55 3.29
CA MET A 418 -6.81 16.92 3.77
C MET A 418 -7.69 17.14 4.98
N GLU A 419 -7.30 18.11 5.79
CA GLU A 419 -7.90 18.42 7.07
C GLU A 419 -8.43 19.84 7.03
N LEU A 420 -9.74 20.00 7.17
CA LEU A 420 -10.40 21.30 7.31
C LEU A 420 -10.34 21.71 8.78
N GLN A 421 -9.56 22.74 9.12
CA GLN A 421 -9.34 23.15 10.52
C GLN A 421 -10.08 24.43 10.88
N ASP A 422 -10.65 24.45 12.08
CA ASP A 422 -11.17 25.64 12.73
C ASP A 422 -10.06 26.32 13.58
N HIS A 423 -9.45 27.37 13.03
CA HIS A 423 -8.46 28.19 13.75
C HIS A 423 -9.09 29.31 14.57
N ALA A 424 -10.30 29.74 14.20
CA ALA A 424 -10.97 30.88 14.80
C ALA A 424 -11.80 30.48 16.03
N GLY A 425 -12.03 29.17 16.24
CA GLY A 425 -12.92 28.67 17.28
C GLY A 425 -14.38 28.99 17.00
N ALA A 426 -14.78 28.95 15.72
CA ALA A 426 -16.15 29.19 15.29
C ALA A 426 -17.14 28.11 15.78
N GLY A 427 -16.63 26.93 16.18
CA GLY A 427 -17.43 25.86 16.74
C GLY A 427 -17.80 24.76 15.73
N HIS A 428 -18.38 23.67 16.24
CA HIS A 428 -18.66 22.46 15.48
C HIS A 428 -19.61 22.69 14.30
N ASP A 429 -20.74 23.37 14.53
CA ASP A 429 -21.76 23.59 13.50
C ASP A 429 -21.23 24.40 12.33
N ALA A 430 -20.44 25.44 12.62
CA ALA A 430 -19.79 26.26 11.60
C ALA A 430 -18.77 25.44 10.78
N LEU A 431 -18.05 24.52 11.43
CA LEU A 431 -17.11 23.63 10.76
C LEU A 431 -17.82 22.60 9.87
N MET A 432 -18.95 22.04 10.31
CA MET A 432 -19.78 21.13 9.51
C MET A 432 -20.38 21.84 8.29
N ALA A 433 -20.89 23.06 8.46
CA ALA A 433 -21.39 23.86 7.34
C ALA A 433 -20.30 24.15 6.30
N ALA A 434 -19.08 24.50 6.75
CA ALA A 434 -17.94 24.72 5.88
C ALA A 434 -17.50 23.44 5.14
N ARG A 435 -17.54 22.28 5.82
CA ARG A 435 -17.27 20.96 5.24
C ARG A 435 -18.26 20.65 4.12
N ASP A 436 -19.56 20.78 4.38
CA ASP A 436 -20.61 20.40 3.43
C ASP A 436 -20.57 21.29 2.19
N GLN A 437 -20.36 22.60 2.38
CA GLN A 437 -20.16 23.52 1.28
C GLN A 437 -18.92 23.14 0.45
N LEU A 438 -17.81 22.80 1.10
CA LEU A 438 -16.58 22.39 0.40
C LEU A 438 -16.78 21.11 -0.41
N ILE A 439 -17.51 20.13 0.11
CA ILE A 439 -17.86 18.89 -0.59
C ILE A 439 -18.80 19.17 -1.78
N GLU A 440 -19.80 20.04 -1.61
CA GLU A 440 -20.71 20.42 -2.70
C GLU A 440 -19.95 21.11 -3.85
N LEU A 441 -19.07 22.04 -3.50
CA LEU A 441 -18.20 22.75 -4.42
C LEU A 441 -17.23 21.79 -5.14
N ALA A 442 -16.70 20.80 -4.42
CA ALA A 442 -15.88 19.74 -5.00
C ALA A 442 -16.68 18.85 -5.96
N GLY A 443 -17.95 18.54 -5.65
CA GLY A 443 -18.84 17.76 -6.51
C GLY A 443 -19.17 18.43 -7.84
N LYS A 444 -19.16 19.77 -7.91
CA LYS A 444 -19.34 20.54 -9.16
C LYS A 444 -18.09 20.58 -10.03
N ASN A 445 -16.93 20.20 -9.51
CA ASN A 445 -15.66 20.29 -10.23
C ASN A 445 -15.33 18.98 -10.94
N SER A 446 -15.38 18.98 -12.27
CA SER A 446 -15.06 17.81 -13.11
C SER A 446 -13.61 17.31 -13.02
N SER A 447 -12.71 18.07 -12.38
CA SER A 447 -11.34 17.62 -12.12
C SER A 447 -11.23 16.72 -10.89
N LEU A 448 -12.29 16.60 -10.09
CA LEU A 448 -12.33 15.82 -8.86
C LEU A 448 -13.34 14.68 -8.99
N THR A 449 -13.08 13.59 -8.29
CA THR A 449 -14.01 12.47 -8.19
C THR A 449 -13.96 11.88 -6.80
N ARG A 450 -15.07 11.26 -6.37
CA ARG A 450 -15.17 10.47 -5.12
C ARG A 450 -14.78 11.24 -3.85
N VAL A 451 -14.95 12.57 -3.84
CA VAL A 451 -14.69 13.44 -2.67
C VAL A 451 -15.74 13.19 -1.60
N ARG A 452 -15.29 12.96 -0.37
CA ARG A 452 -16.12 12.63 0.80
C ARG A 452 -15.40 12.99 2.11
N HIS A 453 -16.14 13.19 3.19
CA HIS A 453 -15.53 13.24 4.52
C HIS A 453 -15.25 11.81 5.02
N ASN A 454 -14.24 11.64 5.87
CA ASN A 454 -13.91 10.34 6.48
C ASN A 454 -14.57 10.14 7.86
N GLY A 455 -15.00 11.22 8.51
CA GLY A 455 -15.70 11.17 9.80
C GLY A 455 -17.10 10.55 9.78
N LEU A 456 -17.80 10.72 10.90
CA LEU A 456 -19.22 10.34 11.05
C LEU A 456 -20.05 11.62 11.16
N ASP A 457 -21.17 11.66 10.44
CA ASP A 457 -22.15 12.74 10.57
C ASP A 457 -22.80 12.74 11.96
N ASP A 458 -23.27 13.92 12.36
CA ASP A 458 -23.95 14.08 13.64
C ASP A 458 -25.17 13.19 13.73
N SER A 459 -25.38 12.65 14.92
CA SER A 459 -26.39 11.66 15.22
C SER A 459 -27.35 12.20 16.27
N PRO A 460 -28.64 11.81 16.24
CA PRO A 460 -29.52 12.01 17.38
C PRO A 460 -28.93 11.35 18.64
N GLN A 461 -28.83 12.12 19.72
CA GLN A 461 -28.40 11.68 21.04
C GLN A 461 -29.54 11.94 22.03
N LEU A 462 -29.69 11.05 23.02
CA LEU A 462 -30.68 11.21 24.07
C LEU A 462 -30.03 11.90 25.26
N GLN A 463 -30.35 13.17 25.47
CA GLN A 463 -29.91 13.95 26.61
C GLN A 463 -30.84 13.68 27.80
N ILE A 464 -30.26 13.33 28.94
CA ILE A 464 -30.97 13.10 30.19
C ILE A 464 -30.64 14.23 31.15
N ASP A 465 -31.63 15.07 31.43
CA ASP A 465 -31.49 16.21 32.32
C ASP A 465 -32.03 15.84 33.71
N ILE A 466 -31.16 15.86 34.71
CA ILE A 466 -31.50 15.57 36.11
C ILE A 466 -31.84 16.88 36.83
N ASP A 467 -33.05 16.97 37.36
CA ASP A 467 -33.47 18.08 38.24
C ASP A 467 -32.90 17.86 39.65
N GLN A 468 -31.76 18.51 39.90
CA GLN A 468 -31.06 18.41 41.17
C GLN A 468 -31.91 18.88 42.36
N ARG A 469 -32.83 19.84 42.16
CA ARG A 469 -33.68 20.36 43.25
C ARG A 469 -34.72 19.31 43.65
N LYS A 470 -35.34 18.66 42.66
CA LYS A 470 -36.27 17.55 42.92
C LYS A 470 -35.56 16.34 43.52
N ALA A 471 -34.38 15.98 43.01
CA ALA A 471 -33.59 14.88 43.57
C ALA A 471 -33.27 15.14 45.06
N GLN A 472 -32.85 16.35 45.42
CA GLN A 472 -32.58 16.74 46.81
C GLN A 472 -33.84 16.74 47.69
N ALA A 473 -34.97 17.26 47.19
CA ALA A 473 -36.23 17.27 47.92
C ALA A 473 -36.77 15.86 48.18
N LEU A 474 -36.53 14.94 47.23
CA LEU A 474 -36.82 13.51 47.35
C LEU A 474 -35.71 12.73 48.06
N GLY A 475 -34.73 13.42 48.64
CA GLY A 475 -33.59 12.87 49.39
C GLY A 475 -32.69 11.88 48.64
N VAL A 476 -32.72 11.89 47.30
CA VAL A 476 -31.88 11.04 46.45
C VAL A 476 -30.52 11.70 46.21
N SER A 477 -29.43 10.94 46.38
CA SER A 477 -28.07 11.40 46.10
C SER A 477 -27.81 11.45 44.59
N ILE A 478 -27.12 12.49 44.11
CA ILE A 478 -26.71 12.61 42.70
C ILE A 478 -25.73 11.49 42.32
N ASN A 479 -24.87 11.06 43.25
CA ASN A 479 -23.94 9.95 43.00
C ASN A 479 -24.70 8.65 42.75
N ASP A 480 -25.72 8.34 43.56
CA ASP A 480 -26.51 7.12 43.39
C ASP A 480 -27.30 7.13 42.07
N ILE A 481 -27.77 8.31 41.64
CA ILE A 481 -28.42 8.48 40.32
C ILE A 481 -27.42 8.20 39.19
N ASN A 482 -26.23 8.80 39.26
CA ASN A 482 -25.19 8.61 38.25
C ASN A 482 -24.70 7.16 38.21
N ASP A 483 -24.47 6.53 39.36
CA ASP A 483 -24.02 5.14 39.47
C ASP A 483 -25.08 4.18 38.92
N THR A 484 -26.37 4.44 39.19
CA THR A 484 -27.48 3.65 38.65
C THR A 484 -27.54 3.78 37.12
N LEU A 485 -27.46 4.99 36.59
CA LEU A 485 -27.52 5.25 35.15
C LEU A 485 -26.31 4.64 34.43
N GLN A 486 -25.09 4.89 34.93
CA GLN A 486 -23.85 4.36 34.38
C GLN A 486 -23.83 2.84 34.38
N THR A 487 -24.22 2.21 35.50
CA THR A 487 -24.23 0.75 35.62
C THR A 487 -25.30 0.12 34.73
N ALA A 488 -26.52 0.66 34.73
CA ALA A 488 -27.62 0.09 33.95
C ALA A 488 -27.38 0.22 32.44
N TRP A 489 -27.01 1.42 31.95
CA TRP A 489 -26.95 1.73 30.53
C TRP A 489 -25.54 1.58 29.94
N GLY A 490 -24.52 2.07 30.64
CA GLY A 490 -23.13 2.12 30.18
C GLY A 490 -22.32 0.85 30.42
N SER A 491 -22.82 -0.09 31.22
CA SER A 491 -22.09 -1.21 31.82
C SER A 491 -20.97 -0.77 32.77
N SER A 492 -20.84 -1.45 33.90
CA SER A 492 -19.82 -1.17 34.90
C SER A 492 -18.95 -2.39 35.14
N TYR A 493 -17.63 -2.20 35.08
CA TYR A 493 -16.66 -3.20 35.51
C TYR A 493 -16.58 -3.19 37.03
N VAL A 494 -16.87 -4.33 37.67
CA VAL A 494 -16.92 -4.42 39.13
C VAL A 494 -15.62 -4.96 39.69
N ASN A 495 -15.20 -6.13 39.21
CA ASN A 495 -14.00 -6.83 39.67
C ASN A 495 -13.63 -7.96 38.69
N ASP A 496 -12.62 -8.73 39.06
CA ASP A 496 -12.22 -9.94 38.36
C ASP A 496 -12.66 -11.21 39.11
N PHE A 497 -12.85 -12.29 38.35
CA PHE A 497 -13.06 -13.63 38.86
C PHE A 497 -12.19 -14.65 38.11
N MET A 498 -11.97 -15.82 38.71
CA MET A 498 -11.20 -16.89 38.08
C MET A 498 -12.16 -17.87 37.36
N ASP A 499 -12.00 -18.04 36.05
CA ASP A 499 -12.68 -19.06 35.24
C ASP A 499 -11.65 -20.00 34.61
N ARG A 500 -11.67 -21.28 34.98
CA ARG A 500 -10.76 -22.33 34.45
C ARG A 500 -9.28 -21.90 34.46
N GLY A 501 -8.85 -21.31 35.57
CA GLY A 501 -7.48 -20.85 35.77
C GLY A 501 -7.11 -19.54 35.05
N ARG A 502 -8.08 -18.87 34.39
CA ARG A 502 -7.87 -17.55 33.76
C ARG A 502 -8.67 -16.49 34.49
N VAL A 503 -8.01 -15.39 34.80
CA VAL A 503 -8.67 -14.19 35.35
C VAL A 503 -9.52 -13.56 34.25
N LYS A 504 -10.79 -13.31 34.56
CA LYS A 504 -11.78 -12.68 33.68
C LYS A 504 -12.51 -11.57 34.42
N LYS A 505 -12.99 -10.59 33.65
CA LYS A 505 -13.72 -9.44 34.17
C LYS A 505 -15.17 -9.78 34.47
N VAL A 506 -15.72 -9.17 35.52
CA VAL A 506 -17.14 -9.13 35.84
C VAL A 506 -17.70 -7.77 35.45
N TYR A 507 -18.68 -7.78 34.56
CA TYR A 507 -19.46 -6.59 34.20
C TYR A 507 -20.89 -6.72 34.70
N VAL A 508 -21.43 -5.62 35.20
CA VAL A 508 -22.85 -5.48 35.51
C VAL A 508 -23.46 -4.50 34.52
N GLN A 509 -24.55 -4.91 33.88
CA GLN A 509 -25.32 -4.10 32.95
C GLN A 509 -26.78 -4.52 33.03
N ALA A 510 -27.70 -3.61 32.74
CA ALA A 510 -29.09 -3.97 32.55
C ALA A 510 -29.27 -4.93 31.37
N ALA A 511 -30.22 -5.88 31.53
CA ALA A 511 -30.66 -6.71 30.41
C ALA A 511 -31.22 -5.83 29.29
N ALA A 512 -30.96 -6.20 28.03
CA ALA A 512 -31.24 -5.36 26.86
C ALA A 512 -32.65 -4.74 26.87
N LYS A 513 -33.69 -5.54 27.17
CA LYS A 513 -35.10 -5.12 27.21
C LYS A 513 -35.44 -3.95 28.17
N TYR A 514 -34.54 -3.56 29.06
CA TYR A 514 -34.75 -2.48 30.04
C TYR A 514 -33.88 -1.24 29.74
N ARG A 515 -33.31 -1.15 28.53
CA ARG A 515 -32.39 -0.08 28.10
C ARG A 515 -32.34 0.09 26.57
N MET A 516 -33.43 -0.18 25.87
CA MET A 516 -33.50 -0.03 24.41
C MET A 516 -34.07 1.32 23.99
N LEU A 517 -35.08 1.80 24.71
CA LEU A 517 -35.89 2.97 24.34
C LEU A 517 -35.78 4.07 25.40
N PRO A 518 -35.98 5.35 25.04
CA PRO A 518 -35.95 6.45 26.00
C PRO A 518 -36.85 6.24 27.22
N ASP A 519 -38.04 5.67 27.01
CA ASP A 519 -39.01 5.44 28.09
C ASP A 519 -38.55 4.39 29.10
N ASP A 520 -37.62 3.50 28.72
CA ASP A 520 -37.08 2.48 29.60
C ASP A 520 -36.33 3.09 30.79
N ILE A 521 -35.90 4.36 30.70
CA ILE A 521 -35.28 5.06 31.83
C ILE A 521 -36.22 5.15 33.04
N ASN A 522 -37.53 5.25 32.78
CA ASN A 522 -38.55 5.39 33.82
C ASN A 522 -38.79 4.09 34.59
N LEU A 523 -38.26 2.96 34.11
CA LEU A 523 -38.32 1.67 34.80
C LEU A 523 -37.30 1.56 35.93
N TRP A 524 -36.33 2.48 35.99
CA TRP A 524 -35.27 2.49 36.99
C TRP A 524 -35.67 3.29 38.22
N TYR A 525 -35.22 2.82 39.38
CA TYR A 525 -35.49 3.41 40.68
C TYR A 525 -34.19 3.61 41.44
N VAL A 526 -34.11 4.71 42.19
CA VAL A 526 -32.99 5.02 43.08
C VAL A 526 -33.50 5.09 44.52
N ARG A 527 -32.71 4.60 45.47
CA ARG A 527 -33.07 4.60 46.88
C ARG A 527 -32.85 6.00 47.48
N ASN A 528 -33.84 6.51 48.20
CA ASN A 528 -33.74 7.73 49.02
C ASN A 528 -33.16 7.38 50.42
N LYS A 529 -32.59 8.37 51.12
CA LYS A 529 -32.18 8.34 52.54
C LYS A 529 -33.21 7.73 53.48
N ASP A 530 -34.51 7.94 53.23
CA ASP A 530 -35.60 7.37 54.04
C ASP A 530 -35.87 5.89 53.72
N GLY A 531 -35.09 5.28 52.83
CA GLY A 531 -35.23 3.88 52.41
C GLY A 531 -36.26 3.63 51.31
N GLY A 532 -37.06 4.63 50.94
CA GLY A 532 -38.02 4.57 49.83
C GLY A 532 -37.35 4.49 48.45
N MET A 533 -38.06 3.93 47.46
CA MET A 533 -37.60 3.84 46.07
C MET A 533 -38.26 4.93 45.23
N VAL A 534 -37.46 5.78 44.59
CA VAL A 534 -37.93 6.90 43.78
C VAL A 534 -37.68 6.59 42.31
N PRO A 535 -38.70 6.61 41.43
CA PRO A 535 -38.51 6.36 40.01
C PRO A 535 -37.76 7.52 39.33
N PHE A 536 -36.99 7.22 38.29
CA PHE A 536 -36.28 8.24 37.50
C PHE A 536 -37.21 9.32 36.93
N SER A 537 -38.46 8.97 36.60
CA SER A 537 -39.46 9.92 36.09
C SER A 537 -39.81 11.05 37.08
N ALA A 538 -39.53 10.89 38.37
CA ALA A 538 -39.82 11.91 39.39
C ALA A 538 -38.83 13.08 39.36
N PHE A 539 -37.60 12.86 38.87
CA PHE A 539 -36.51 13.84 38.94
C PHE A 539 -35.65 13.94 37.67
N ALA A 540 -35.94 13.16 36.62
CA ALA A 540 -35.23 13.22 35.34
C ALA A 540 -36.19 13.44 34.18
N THR A 541 -35.75 14.19 33.17
CA THR A 541 -36.44 14.37 31.89
C THR A 541 -35.49 14.05 30.75
N SER A 542 -35.98 13.45 29.68
CA SER A 542 -35.17 13.17 28.49
C SER A 542 -35.61 14.02 27.31
N ARG A 543 -34.66 14.41 26.46
CA ARG A 543 -34.92 15.12 25.20
C ARG A 543 -33.93 14.66 24.13
N TRP A 544 -34.36 14.71 22.88
CA TRP A 544 -33.48 14.47 21.75
C TRP A 544 -32.68 15.73 21.45
N GLU A 545 -31.37 15.57 21.32
CA GLU A 545 -30.47 16.56 20.78
C GLU A 545 -29.65 15.95 19.64
N THR A 546 -28.96 16.79 18.87
CA THR A 546 -28.05 16.33 17.82
C THR A 546 -26.64 16.56 18.30
N GLY A 547 -25.81 15.53 18.22
CA GLY A 547 -24.43 15.60 18.67
C GLY A 547 -23.52 14.72 17.81
N SER A 548 -22.25 15.10 17.74
CA SER A 548 -21.27 14.36 16.95
C SER A 548 -20.89 13.06 17.64
N PRO A 549 -21.00 11.89 16.98
CA PRO A 549 -20.52 10.63 17.52
C PRO A 549 -18.99 10.51 17.49
N ARG A 550 -18.30 11.37 16.71
CA ARG A 550 -16.85 11.38 16.59
C ARG A 550 -16.34 12.79 16.31
N LEU A 551 -15.62 13.36 17.27
CA LEU A 551 -14.91 14.63 17.09
C LEU A 551 -13.48 14.37 16.61
N GLU A 552 -13.09 15.07 15.56
CA GLU A 552 -11.76 14.99 14.95
C GLU A 552 -10.92 16.22 15.31
N ARG A 553 -9.62 16.01 15.50
CA ARG A 553 -8.66 17.08 15.78
C ARG A 553 -7.38 16.86 15.00
N TYR A 554 -6.82 17.93 14.47
CA TYR A 554 -5.53 17.92 13.79
C TYR A 554 -4.66 19.08 14.28
N ASN A 555 -3.40 18.79 14.63
CA ASN A 555 -2.46 19.75 15.23
C ASN A 555 -3.03 20.50 16.46
N GLY A 556 -3.91 19.85 17.22
CA GLY A 556 -4.56 20.42 18.40
C GLY A 556 -5.83 21.24 18.11
N TYR A 557 -6.13 21.55 16.85
CA TYR A 557 -7.37 22.25 16.44
C TYR A 557 -8.49 21.27 16.14
N SER A 558 -9.74 21.69 16.32
CA SER A 558 -10.89 20.95 15.78
C SER A 558 -10.78 20.89 14.26
N ALA A 559 -10.93 19.70 13.70
CA ALA A 559 -10.74 19.47 12.28
C ALA A 559 -11.75 18.46 11.73
N VAL A 560 -11.88 18.40 10.40
CA VAL A 560 -12.58 17.32 9.71
C VAL A 560 -11.73 16.83 8.54
N GLU A 561 -11.54 15.52 8.48
CA GLU A 561 -10.82 14.85 7.42
C GLU A 561 -11.69 14.72 6.16
N ILE A 562 -11.17 15.18 5.03
CA ILE A 562 -11.78 15.09 3.71
C ILE A 562 -10.83 14.35 2.77
N VAL A 563 -11.35 13.31 2.14
CA VAL A 563 -10.62 12.45 1.20
C VAL A 563 -11.26 12.51 -0.18
N GLY A 564 -10.47 12.42 -1.23
CA GLY A 564 -10.99 12.45 -2.60
C GLY A 564 -9.95 12.03 -3.63
N GLU A 565 -10.34 11.91 -4.89
CA GLU A 565 -9.45 11.48 -5.98
C GLU A 565 -9.40 12.53 -7.09
N ALA A 566 -8.27 12.61 -7.81
CA ALA A 566 -8.18 13.41 -9.03
C ALA A 566 -8.88 12.66 -10.18
N ALA A 567 -9.65 13.36 -11.01
CA ALA A 567 -10.29 12.74 -12.17
C ALA A 567 -9.23 12.24 -13.17
N ARG A 568 -9.50 11.09 -13.84
CA ARG A 568 -8.60 10.36 -14.76
C ARG A 568 -7.90 11.22 -15.83
N ALA A 569 -8.43 12.40 -16.18
CA ALA A 569 -7.90 13.30 -17.20
C ALA A 569 -7.07 14.48 -16.64
N SER A 570 -6.80 14.53 -15.34
CA SER A 570 -6.18 15.69 -14.70
C SER A 570 -4.81 15.37 -14.08
N VAL A 571 -3.79 16.16 -14.44
CA VAL A 571 -2.44 16.07 -13.87
C VAL A 571 -2.49 16.53 -12.40
N PRO A 572 -2.13 15.67 -11.43
CA PRO A 572 -2.22 16.00 -10.01
C PRO A 572 -1.47 17.30 -9.66
N GLY A 573 -0.24 17.48 -10.14
CA GLY A 573 0.66 18.53 -9.67
C GLY A 573 0.25 19.99 -9.89
N ARG A 574 -0.61 20.33 -10.87
CA ARG A 574 -0.85 21.74 -11.26
C ARG A 574 -2.12 22.39 -10.70
N ARG A 575 -3.04 21.66 -10.05
CA ARG A 575 -4.35 22.22 -9.64
C ARG A 575 -4.74 22.07 -8.17
N TRP A 576 -3.91 21.43 -7.33
CA TRP A 576 -4.03 21.52 -5.86
C TRP A 576 -4.05 22.98 -5.35
N MET A 577 -3.45 23.91 -6.11
CA MET A 577 -3.47 25.36 -5.86
C MET A 577 -4.85 26.03 -6.05
N SER A 578 -5.83 25.37 -6.68
CA SER A 578 -7.19 25.94 -6.75
C SER A 578 -7.93 25.85 -5.41
N TRP A 579 -7.67 24.81 -4.59
CA TRP A 579 -8.30 24.63 -3.28
C TRP A 579 -7.97 25.74 -2.28
N SER A 580 -6.73 26.22 -2.28
CA SER A 580 -6.33 27.31 -1.38
C SER A 580 -7.04 28.63 -1.69
N ARG A 581 -7.61 28.81 -2.89
CA ARG A 581 -8.43 29.99 -3.21
C ARG A 581 -9.86 29.90 -2.70
N TRP A 582 -10.41 28.71 -2.51
CA TRP A 582 -11.82 28.52 -2.14
C TRP A 582 -12.02 28.66 -0.63
N CYS A 583 -11.02 28.25 0.17
CA CYS A 583 -11.06 28.39 1.63
C CYS A 583 -10.71 29.79 2.16
N ILE A 584 -10.20 30.71 1.32
CA ILE A 584 -9.90 32.09 1.75
C ILE A 584 -11.17 32.85 2.19
N ASN A 585 -12.35 32.44 1.73
CA ASN A 585 -13.59 33.15 2.03
C ASN A 585 -14.22 32.82 3.40
N TYR A 586 -13.75 31.80 4.13
CA TYR A 586 -14.54 31.24 5.25
C TYR A 586 -13.80 31.04 6.58
N ARG A 587 -12.66 31.71 6.82
CA ARG A 587 -11.89 31.64 8.09
C ARG A 587 -11.44 30.23 8.54
N ALA A 588 -11.68 29.19 7.75
CA ALA A 588 -11.15 27.84 7.93
C ALA A 588 -9.85 27.66 7.16
N VAL A 589 -8.88 26.95 7.75
CA VAL A 589 -7.55 26.73 7.15
C VAL A 589 -7.44 25.29 6.69
N LEU A 590 -6.92 25.08 5.48
CA LEU A 590 -6.62 23.76 4.96
C LEU A 590 -5.23 23.30 5.39
N ALA A 591 -5.15 22.12 6.00
CA ALA A 591 -3.92 21.36 6.09
C ALA A 591 -4.02 20.08 5.25
N TRP A 592 -2.86 19.52 4.91
CA TRP A 592 -2.77 18.29 4.14
C TRP A 592 -2.23 17.20 5.06
N ASN A 593 -2.68 15.96 4.88
CA ASN A 593 -2.24 14.80 5.63
C ASN A 593 -1.82 13.68 4.65
N GLY A 594 -1.12 12.65 5.13
CA GLY A 594 -0.83 11.44 4.34
C GLY A 594 -0.08 11.66 3.00
N GLN A 595 -0.56 11.00 1.94
CA GLN A 595 0.08 10.93 0.61
C GLN A 595 0.32 12.32 -0.04
N PRO A 596 -0.60 13.30 0.03
CA PRO A 596 -0.38 14.66 -0.48
C PRO A 596 0.72 15.48 0.21
N CYS A 597 0.93 15.33 1.52
CA CYS A 597 2.06 16.04 2.16
C CYS A 597 3.41 15.49 1.67
N LEU A 598 3.47 14.21 1.30
CA LEU A 598 4.67 13.57 0.76
C LEU A 598 4.96 14.05 -0.66
N THR A 599 3.95 14.17 -1.52
CA THR A 599 4.12 14.69 -2.89
C THR A 599 4.46 16.18 -2.90
N ARG A 600 3.96 16.97 -1.95
CA ARG A 600 4.21 18.42 -1.88
C ARG A 600 5.60 18.78 -1.33
N ASN A 601 6.15 17.97 -0.43
CA ASN A 601 7.53 18.15 0.08
C ASN A 601 8.62 17.98 -0.99
N GLY A 602 8.31 17.41 -2.16
CA GLY A 602 9.22 17.27 -3.30
C GLY A 602 9.28 18.45 -4.28
N SER A 603 8.51 19.54 -4.08
CA SER A 603 8.45 20.67 -5.02
C SER A 603 9.07 21.97 -4.46
N PRO A 604 10.01 22.63 -5.16
CA PRO A 604 10.62 23.87 -4.67
C PRO A 604 9.78 25.09 -5.10
N GLY A 605 9.20 25.84 -4.13
CA GLY A 605 8.70 27.20 -4.39
C GLY A 605 7.48 27.69 -3.58
N ARG A 606 7.73 28.71 -2.75
CA ARG A 606 6.87 29.77 -2.16
C ARG A 606 5.59 29.45 -1.35
N ARG A 607 5.59 30.04 -0.13
CA ARG A 607 4.52 30.20 0.90
C ARG A 607 3.74 28.91 1.24
N ARG A 608 4.27 28.15 2.20
CA ARG A 608 3.73 26.88 2.70
C ARG A 608 2.65 27.09 3.77
N PRO A 609 1.43 26.53 3.64
CA PRO A 609 0.68 26.06 4.81
C PRO A 609 1.42 24.86 5.43
N ARG A 610 1.38 24.69 6.76
CA ARG A 610 2.20 23.71 7.50
C ARG A 610 1.82 22.27 7.14
N CYS A 611 2.75 21.52 6.54
CA CYS A 611 2.71 20.05 6.45
C CYS A 611 3.49 19.49 7.64
N THR A 612 2.85 18.64 8.44
CA THR A 612 3.48 17.87 9.51
C THR A 612 3.68 16.44 9.01
N PRO A 613 4.91 16.01 8.68
CA PRO A 613 5.16 14.61 8.34
C PRO A 613 4.92 13.73 9.57
N PHE A 614 4.43 12.50 9.36
CA PHE A 614 4.40 11.45 10.37
C PHE A 614 5.80 11.34 11.01
N ARG A 615 5.94 11.78 12.27
CA ARG A 615 6.98 11.27 13.16
C ARG A 615 6.45 9.94 13.69
N TYR A 616 6.93 8.84 13.11
CA TYR A 616 6.95 7.58 13.83
C TYR A 616 7.99 7.65 14.94
#